data_AF-A0A3D0QL69-F1
#
_entry.id   AF-A0A3D0QL69-F1
#
_cell.length_a   1.000
_cell.length_b   1.000
_cell.length_c   1.000
_cell.angle_alpha   90.00
_cell.angle_beta   90.00
_cell.angle_gamma   90.00
#
_symmetry.space_group_name_H-M   'P 1'
#
loop_
_entity.id
_entity.type
_entity.pdbx_description
1 polymer ?
#
loop_
_entity_poly.entity_id
_entity_poly.type
_entity_poly.pdbx_seq_one_letter_code
_entity_poly.pdbx_strand_id
1 'polypeptide(L)'
;NFLILDEPTNDLDLATLRVLEEALVAFDGCVIAVSHDRYFLNRVCNGILAFEGDGKVHFSEGGYDYYLEKRAIRESETAAHSAGPKKLRERVRVQANKLSWKETKELETIEADIMSTEAEVERIEALFSEPDFYQKRGEETARLTEELAAARAKVDRLYARWNELEELRTGLRSS
;
A
#
# COMPACT_ATOMS: atom_id res chain seq x y z
N ASN A 1 -23.26 11.96 -10.05
CA ASN A 1 -22.87 10.75 -9.33
C ASN A 1 -21.68 11.06 -8.45
N PHE A 2 -21.75 10.68 -7.17
CA PHE A 2 -20.75 11.04 -6.17
C PHE A 2 -20.63 9.90 -5.15
N LEU A 3 -19.40 9.50 -4.81
CA LEU A 3 -19.09 8.47 -3.82
C LEU A 3 -18.17 9.05 -2.74
N ILE A 4 -18.43 8.70 -1.49
CA ILE A 4 -17.54 8.97 -0.36
C ILE A 4 -17.20 7.63 0.28
N LEU A 5 -15.91 7.36 0.43
CA LEU A 5 -15.38 6.13 0.98
C LEU A 5 -14.45 6.48 2.15
N ASP A 6 -14.68 5.84 3.30
CA ASP A 6 -13.84 6.00 4.50
C ASP A 6 -13.20 4.65 4.82
N GLU A 7 -11.86 4.60 4.74
CA GLU A 7 -11.03 3.40 4.84
C GLU A 7 -11.53 2.20 4.01
N PRO A 8 -11.76 2.36 2.69
CA PRO A 8 -12.33 1.30 1.85
C PRO A 8 -11.38 0.12 1.60
N THR A 9 -10.10 0.26 1.96
CA THR A 9 -9.06 -0.76 1.79
C THR A 9 -8.94 -1.68 2.99
N ASN A 10 -9.63 -1.40 4.10
CA ASN A 10 -9.50 -2.18 5.32
C ASN A 10 -10.05 -3.60 5.14
N ASP A 11 -9.36 -4.59 5.68
CA ASP A 11 -9.74 -6.01 5.66
C ASP A 11 -9.91 -6.63 4.24
N LEU A 12 -9.41 -5.97 3.18
CA LEU A 12 -9.47 -6.50 1.82
C LEU A 12 -8.22 -7.32 1.49
N ASP A 13 -8.43 -8.49 0.89
CA ASP A 13 -7.36 -9.23 0.20
C ASP A 13 -6.92 -8.48 -1.07
N LEU A 14 -5.75 -8.85 -1.60
CA LEU A 14 -5.14 -8.16 -2.75
C LEU A 14 -6.02 -8.22 -4.00
N ALA A 15 -6.73 -9.33 -4.22
CA ALA A 15 -7.58 -9.49 -5.40
C ALA A 15 -8.81 -8.57 -5.32
N THR A 16 -9.46 -8.52 -4.15
CA THR A 16 -10.59 -7.63 -3.90
C THR A 16 -10.18 -6.17 -3.96
N LEU A 17 -9.00 -5.83 -3.42
CA LEU A 17 -8.43 -4.49 -3.53
C LEU A 17 -8.24 -4.07 -4.99
N ARG A 18 -7.67 -4.95 -5.83
CA ARG A 18 -7.48 -4.70 -7.28
C ARG A 18 -8.80 -4.46 -8.01
N VAL A 19 -9.83 -5.25 -7.72
CA VAL A 19 -11.17 -5.06 -8.30
C VAL A 19 -11.77 -3.73 -7.87
N LEU A 20 -11.62 -3.36 -6.60
CA LEU A 20 -12.07 -2.06 -6.10
C LEU A 20 -11.35 -0.91 -6.81
N GLU A 21 -10.03 -0.97 -6.94
CA GLU A 21 -9.24 0.03 -7.67
C GLU A 21 -9.74 0.19 -9.12
N GLU A 22 -9.90 -0.92 -9.85
CA GLU A 22 -10.39 -0.91 -11.23
C GLU A 22 -11.80 -0.32 -11.35
N ALA A 23 -12.70 -0.70 -10.44
CA ALA A 23 -14.07 -0.19 -10.41
C ALA A 23 -14.11 1.32 -10.13
N LEU A 24 -13.26 1.82 -9.22
CA LEU A 24 -13.19 3.25 -8.91
C LEU A 24 -12.56 4.06 -10.04
N VAL A 25 -11.55 3.53 -10.72
CA VAL A 25 -10.94 4.17 -11.90
C VAL A 25 -11.93 4.23 -13.07
N ALA A 26 -12.77 3.20 -13.25
CA ALA A 26 -13.79 3.15 -14.29
C ALA A 26 -15.09 3.92 -13.96
N PHE A 27 -15.21 4.48 -12.75
CA PHE A 27 -16.43 5.15 -12.32
C PHE A 27 -16.58 6.54 -12.97
N ASP A 28 -17.64 6.73 -13.77
CA ASP A 28 -17.96 7.99 -14.47
C ASP A 28 -18.50 9.12 -13.54
N GLY A 29 -18.07 9.16 -12.28
CA GLY A 29 -18.48 10.16 -11.30
C GLY A 29 -17.30 10.70 -10.49
N CYS A 30 -17.60 11.44 -9.42
CA CYS A 30 -16.57 11.91 -8.50
C CYS A 30 -16.49 10.97 -7.29
N VAL A 31 -15.27 10.62 -6.90
CA VAL A 31 -14.98 9.80 -5.72
C VAL A 31 -14.15 10.63 -4.75
N ILE A 32 -14.56 10.68 -3.49
CA ILE A 32 -13.70 11.10 -2.37
C ILE A 32 -13.41 9.86 -1.56
N ALA A 33 -12.13 9.50 -1.43
CA ALA A 33 -11.69 8.39 -0.60
C ALA A 33 -10.75 8.90 0.49
N VAL A 34 -10.96 8.41 1.71
CA VAL A 34 -10.05 8.55 2.84
C VAL A 34 -9.42 7.18 3.05
N SER A 35 -8.10 7.10 2.98
CA SER A 35 -7.37 5.85 3.20
C SER A 35 -5.96 6.16 3.71
N HIS A 36 -5.44 5.29 4.56
CA HIS A 36 -4.04 5.28 4.94
C HIS A 36 -3.14 4.52 3.95
N ASP A 37 -3.71 3.82 2.97
CA ASP A 37 -2.99 3.08 1.93
C ASP A 37 -2.52 4.03 0.81
N ARG A 38 -1.21 4.29 0.80
CA ARG A 38 -0.57 5.15 -0.21
C ARG A 38 -0.68 4.58 -1.61
N TYR A 39 -0.68 3.26 -1.79
CA TYR A 39 -0.76 2.61 -3.09
C TYR A 39 -2.12 2.76 -3.71
N PHE A 40 -3.16 2.49 -2.92
CA PHE A 40 -4.53 2.75 -3.31
C PHE A 40 -4.71 4.21 -3.74
N LEU A 41 -4.25 5.17 -2.91
CA LEU A 41 -4.33 6.60 -3.23
C LEU A 41 -3.58 6.95 -4.53
N ASN A 42 -2.39 6.40 -4.75
CA ASN A 42 -1.62 6.66 -5.96
C ASN A 42 -2.24 6.05 -7.23
N ARG A 43 -2.92 4.91 -7.11
CA ARG A 43 -3.54 4.21 -8.25
C ARG A 43 -4.91 4.77 -8.62
N VAL A 44 -5.69 5.21 -7.63
CA VAL A 44 -7.09 5.61 -7.82
C VAL A 44 -7.25 7.13 -7.87
N CYS A 45 -6.51 7.89 -7.05
CA CYS A 45 -6.74 9.32 -6.93
C CYS A 45 -5.93 10.14 -7.94
N ASN A 46 -6.59 11.14 -8.52
CA ASN A 46 -5.98 12.13 -9.41
C ASN A 46 -5.60 13.44 -8.68
N GLY A 47 -5.88 13.53 -7.39
CA GLY A 47 -5.53 14.66 -6.54
C GLY A 47 -5.66 14.31 -5.06
N ILE A 48 -4.92 15.03 -4.22
CA ILE A 48 -4.84 14.80 -2.77
C ILE A 48 -5.26 16.06 -2.02
N LEU A 49 -6.24 15.91 -1.16
CA LEU A 49 -6.61 16.88 -0.13
C LEU A 49 -5.88 16.53 1.17
N ALA A 50 -4.86 17.30 1.50
CA ALA A 50 -4.05 17.07 2.68
C ALA A 50 -4.36 18.06 3.81
N PHE A 51 -4.55 17.53 5.01
CA PHE A 51 -4.68 18.31 6.23
C PHE A 51 -3.28 18.51 6.85
N GLU A 52 -2.71 19.71 6.72
CA GLU A 52 -1.32 20.02 7.10
C GLU A 52 -1.19 20.61 8.52
N GLY A 53 -2.24 20.52 9.33
CA GLY A 53 -2.32 21.15 10.67
C GLY A 53 -2.84 22.59 10.63
N ASP A 54 -3.10 23.18 11.80
CA ASP A 54 -3.64 24.54 11.97
C ASP A 54 -4.92 24.84 11.18
N GLY A 55 -5.72 23.81 10.88
CA GLY A 55 -6.93 23.93 10.05
C GLY A 55 -6.67 24.24 8.57
N LYS A 56 -5.43 24.11 8.10
CA LYS A 56 -5.07 24.32 6.69
C LYS A 56 -5.25 23.04 5.89
N VAL A 57 -5.98 23.17 4.78
CA VAL A 57 -6.14 22.12 3.79
C VAL A 57 -5.41 22.53 2.52
N HIS A 58 -4.53 21.65 2.04
CA HIS A 58 -3.79 21.85 0.79
C HIS A 58 -4.29 20.84 -0.25
N PHE A 59 -4.59 21.34 -1.45
CA PHE A 59 -4.89 20.49 -2.59
C PHE A 59 -3.66 20.35 -3.48
N SER A 60 -3.30 19.12 -3.83
CA SER A 60 -2.27 18.80 -4.79
C SER A 60 -2.86 17.97 -5.92
N GLU A 61 -2.67 18.40 -7.16
CA GLU A 61 -3.01 17.61 -8.35
C GLU A 61 -1.95 16.51 -8.56
N GLY A 62 -2.39 15.28 -8.85
CA GLY A 62 -1.55 14.08 -8.87
C GLY A 62 -1.73 13.19 -7.63
N GLY A 63 -1.15 11.99 -7.68
CA GLY A 63 -1.21 11.01 -6.60
C GLY A 63 -0.52 11.45 -5.31
N TYR A 64 -0.63 10.60 -4.29
CA TYR A 64 -0.05 10.80 -2.97
C TYR A 64 1.46 11.10 -2.98
N ASP A 65 2.23 10.40 -3.82
CA ASP A 65 3.68 10.56 -3.92
C ASP A 65 4.07 11.95 -4.41
N TYR A 66 3.35 12.45 -5.42
CA TYR A 66 3.57 13.79 -5.96
C TYR A 66 3.30 14.86 -4.90
N TYR A 67 2.24 14.68 -4.12
CA TYR A 67 1.95 15.56 -2.98
C TYR A 67 3.09 15.58 -1.96
N LEU A 68 3.65 14.42 -1.59
CA LEU A 68 4.77 14.34 -0.64
C LEU A 68 6.01 15.08 -1.13
N GLU A 69 6.40 14.87 -2.40
CA GLU A 69 7.54 15.56 -3.00
C GLU A 69 7.35 17.09 -2.96
N LYS A 70 6.16 17.56 -3.37
CA LYS A 70 5.83 19.00 -3.35
C LYS A 70 5.80 19.58 -1.95
N ARG A 71 5.32 18.82 -0.96
CA ARG A 71 5.32 19.27 0.44
C ARG A 71 6.75 19.44 0.96
N ALA A 72 7.63 18.47 0.70
CA ALA A 72 9.03 18.55 1.12
C ALA A 72 9.75 19.78 0.53
N ILE A 73 9.50 20.09 -0.74
CA ILE A 73 10.03 21.30 -1.39
C ILE A 73 9.51 22.57 -0.69
N ARG A 74 8.19 22.69 -0.48
CA ARG A 74 7.58 23.84 0.19
C ARG A 74 8.13 24.04 1.61
N GLU A 75 8.24 22.97 2.39
CA GLU A 75 8.81 23.01 3.74
C GLU A 75 10.27 23.50 3.71
N SER A 76 11.08 23.02 2.75
CA SER A 76 12.47 23.44 2.58
C SER A 76 12.61 24.92 2.17
N GLU A 77 11.72 25.43 1.32
CA GLU A 77 11.70 26.83 0.89
C GLU A 77 11.26 27.77 2.02
N THR A 78 10.31 27.33 2.85
CA THR A 78 9.84 28.07 4.02
C THR A 78 10.93 28.16 5.10
N ALA A 79 11.67 27.06 5.29
CA ALA A 79 12.85 27.04 6.16
C ALA A 79 14.00 27.90 5.62
N ALA A 80 14.19 27.96 4.30
CA ALA A 80 15.19 28.81 3.67
C ALA A 80 14.84 30.31 3.74
N HIS A 81 13.56 30.69 3.67
CA HIS A 81 13.12 32.08 3.78
C HIS A 81 13.23 32.65 5.20
N SER A 82 13.31 31.80 6.23
CA SER A 82 13.49 32.20 7.63
C SER A 82 14.97 32.24 8.06
N ALA A 83 15.90 31.74 7.24
CA ALA A 83 17.33 31.74 7.50
C ALA A 83 18.08 32.55 6.43
N GLY A 84 18.66 33.69 6.82
CA GLY A 84 19.49 34.55 5.94
C GLY A 84 20.63 33.81 5.22
N PRO A 85 21.27 34.44 4.21
CA PRO A 85 21.94 33.75 3.13
C PRO A 85 23.17 32.97 3.62
N LYS A 86 23.04 31.64 3.70
CA LYS A 86 24.17 30.73 3.93
C LYS A 86 24.26 29.66 2.86
N LYS A 87 25.24 29.91 1.98
CA LYS A 87 26.10 28.99 1.20
C LYS A 87 25.41 27.83 0.48
N LEU A 88 25.62 27.81 -0.85
CA LEU A 88 25.41 26.69 -1.77
C LEU A 88 25.57 25.35 -1.04
N ARG A 89 24.44 24.70 -0.77
CA ARG A 89 24.45 23.29 -0.43
C ARG A 89 24.50 22.52 -1.74
N GLU A 90 25.62 21.86 -1.91
CA GLU A 90 25.89 20.80 -2.86
C GLU A 90 24.62 19.96 -3.04
N ARG A 91 24.12 19.88 -4.27
CA ARG A 91 22.98 19.04 -4.63
C ARG A 91 23.36 17.61 -4.28
N VAL A 92 22.91 17.13 -3.13
CA VAL A 92 22.81 15.70 -2.87
C VAL A 92 21.86 15.20 -3.95
N ARG A 93 22.43 14.62 -5.01
CA ARG A 93 21.68 13.77 -5.93
C ARG A 93 21.12 12.68 -5.04
N VAL A 94 19.86 12.79 -4.65
CA VAL A 94 19.09 11.65 -4.22
C VAL A 94 19.13 10.72 -5.41
N GLN A 95 20.03 9.74 -5.38
CA GLN A 95 19.97 8.65 -6.34
C GLN A 95 18.62 8.00 -6.10
N ALA A 96 17.65 8.30 -6.96
CA ALA A 96 16.44 7.52 -7.06
C ALA A 96 16.92 6.09 -7.31
N ASN A 97 16.87 5.27 -6.26
CA ASN A 97 17.29 3.89 -6.29
C ASN A 97 16.25 3.16 -7.12
N LYS A 98 16.41 3.22 -8.44
CA LYS A 98 15.59 2.45 -9.36
C LYS A 98 15.78 0.98 -9.00
N LEU A 99 14.67 0.24 -8.99
CA LEU A 99 14.66 -1.19 -8.77
C LEU A 99 15.75 -1.86 -9.60
N SER A 100 16.53 -2.71 -8.95
CA SER A 100 17.36 -3.70 -9.62
C SER A 100 16.50 -4.58 -10.53
N TRP A 101 17.10 -5.16 -11.57
CA TRP A 101 16.42 -6.16 -12.40
C TRP A 101 15.83 -7.31 -11.57
N LYS A 102 16.52 -7.70 -10.49
CA LYS A 102 16.02 -8.75 -9.57
C LYS A 102 14.78 -8.30 -8.80
N GLU A 103 14.79 -7.07 -8.29
CA GLU A 103 13.69 -6.49 -7.50
C GLU A 103 12.47 -6.19 -8.38
N THR A 104 12.70 -5.79 -9.63
CA THR A 104 11.63 -5.63 -10.63
C THR A 104 10.92 -6.96 -10.88
N LYS A 105 11.70 -8.01 -11.12
CA LYS A 105 11.16 -9.35 -11.34
C LYS A 105 10.45 -9.90 -10.09
N GLU A 106 10.98 -9.61 -8.91
CA GLU A 106 10.34 -9.97 -7.64
C GLU A 106 8.99 -9.27 -7.49
N LEU A 107 8.91 -7.96 -7.79
CA LEU A 107 7.68 -7.19 -7.73
C LEU A 107 6.62 -7.72 -8.72
N GLU A 108 7.02 -8.18 -9.89
CA GLU A 108 6.12 -8.80 -10.87
C GLU A 108 5.49 -10.12 -10.37
N THR A 109 6.21 -10.89 -9.55
CA THR A 109 5.74 -12.20 -9.07
C THR A 109 5.11 -12.15 -7.68
N ILE A 110 5.48 -11.17 -6.85
CA ILE A 110 5.07 -11.14 -5.45
C ILE A 110 3.56 -11.01 -5.26
N GLU A 111 2.86 -10.33 -6.17
CA GLU A 111 1.38 -10.27 -6.14
C GLU A 111 0.76 -11.66 -6.33
N ALA A 112 1.27 -12.44 -7.28
CA ALA A 112 0.83 -13.81 -7.49
C ALA A 112 1.17 -14.72 -6.30
N ASP A 113 2.34 -14.50 -5.66
CA ASP A 113 2.74 -15.23 -4.46
C ASP A 113 1.85 -14.90 -3.26
N ILE A 114 1.42 -13.64 -3.10
CA ILE A 114 0.44 -13.19 -2.09
C ILE A 114 -0.87 -13.92 -2.34
N MET A 115 -1.45 -13.79 -3.55
CA MET A 115 -2.72 -14.42 -3.89
C MET A 115 -2.69 -15.94 -3.69
N SER A 116 -1.62 -16.61 -4.10
CA SER A 116 -1.49 -18.07 -3.90
C SER A 116 -1.38 -18.45 -2.42
N THR A 117 -0.76 -17.60 -1.59
CA THR A 117 -0.61 -17.88 -0.15
C THR A 117 -1.91 -17.56 0.59
N GLU A 118 -2.65 -16.52 0.18
CA GLU A 118 -3.98 -16.20 0.70
C GLU A 118 -4.99 -17.32 0.38
N ALA A 119 -4.99 -17.83 -0.86
CA ALA A 119 -5.82 -18.97 -1.23
C ALA A 119 -5.54 -20.22 -0.38
N GLU A 120 -4.29 -20.40 0.05
CA GLU A 120 -3.91 -21.48 0.96
C GLU A 120 -4.44 -21.26 2.38
N VAL A 121 -4.39 -20.02 2.88
CA VAL A 121 -5.01 -19.63 4.16
C VAL A 121 -6.51 -19.93 4.11
N GLU A 122 -7.20 -19.46 3.07
CA GLU A 122 -8.63 -19.66 2.88
C GLU A 122 -8.98 -21.15 2.78
N ARG A 123 -8.18 -21.94 2.06
CA ARG A 123 -8.37 -23.40 1.96
C ARG A 123 -8.31 -24.07 3.33
N ILE A 124 -7.32 -23.71 4.16
CA ILE A 124 -7.16 -24.31 5.50
C ILE A 124 -8.29 -23.85 6.43
N GLU A 125 -8.70 -22.59 6.37
CA GLU A 125 -9.82 -22.05 7.16
C GLU A 125 -11.16 -22.69 6.78
N ALA A 126 -11.38 -22.96 5.48
CA ALA A 126 -12.54 -23.68 4.99
C ALA A 126 -12.61 -25.09 5.58
N LEU A 127 -11.47 -25.80 5.69
CA LEU A 127 -11.41 -27.11 6.34
C LEU A 127 -11.82 -27.02 7.81
N PHE A 128 -11.33 -26.01 8.55
CA PHE A 128 -11.72 -25.80 9.96
C PHE A 128 -13.20 -25.47 10.13
N SER A 129 -13.83 -24.91 9.10
CA SER A 129 -15.25 -24.54 9.11
C SER A 129 -16.18 -25.72 8.78
N GLU A 130 -15.64 -26.88 8.39
CA GLU A 130 -16.45 -28.08 8.13
C GLU A 130 -17.09 -28.62 9.43
N PRO A 131 -18.42 -28.89 9.46
CA PRO A 131 -19.11 -29.34 10.68
C PRO A 131 -18.56 -30.63 11.30
N ASP A 132 -17.98 -31.51 10.49
CA ASP A 132 -17.43 -32.79 10.91
C ASP A 132 -15.90 -32.78 11.07
N PHE A 133 -15.26 -31.60 11.02
CA PHE A 133 -13.80 -31.48 10.97
C PHE A 133 -13.10 -32.27 12.08
N TYR A 134 -13.49 -32.05 13.33
CA TYR A 134 -12.88 -32.74 14.49
C TYR A 134 -13.15 -34.24 14.50
N GLN A 135 -14.24 -34.69 13.86
CA GLN A 135 -14.57 -36.12 13.76
C GLN A 135 -13.74 -36.83 12.68
N LYS A 136 -13.48 -36.15 11.55
CA LYS A 136 -12.77 -36.74 10.38
C LYS A 136 -11.27 -36.49 10.41
N ARG A 137 -10.83 -35.39 11.02
CA ARG A 137 -9.46 -34.85 10.92
C ARG A 137 -8.91 -34.35 12.26
N GLY A 138 -9.47 -34.82 13.38
CA GLY A 138 -9.03 -34.42 14.72
C GLY A 138 -7.51 -34.54 14.94
N GLU A 139 -6.88 -35.58 14.39
CA GLU A 139 -5.42 -35.79 14.45
C GLU A 139 -4.62 -34.81 13.59
N GLU A 140 -5.21 -34.24 12.54
CA GLU A 140 -4.57 -33.25 11.66
C GLU A 140 -4.67 -31.82 12.21
N THR A 141 -5.50 -31.58 13.24
CA THR A 141 -5.77 -30.25 13.82
C THR A 141 -4.49 -29.49 14.16
N ALA A 142 -3.54 -30.14 14.84
CA ALA A 142 -2.29 -29.50 15.24
C ALA A 142 -1.45 -29.09 14.02
N ARG A 143 -1.33 -29.99 13.03
CA ARG A 143 -0.59 -29.74 11.78
C ARG A 143 -1.22 -28.60 10.99
N LEU A 144 -2.54 -28.62 10.79
CA LEU A 144 -3.27 -27.59 10.06
C LEU A 144 -3.25 -26.23 10.77
N THR A 145 -3.21 -26.21 12.10
CA THR A 145 -3.07 -24.97 12.87
C THR A 145 -1.68 -24.35 12.65
N GLU A 146 -0.63 -25.17 12.66
CA GLU A 146 0.74 -24.73 12.38
C GLU A 146 0.90 -24.27 10.93
N GLU A 147 0.34 -25.02 9.96
CA GLU A 147 0.30 -24.64 8.55
C GLU A 147 -0.44 -23.30 8.35
N LEU A 148 -1.61 -23.11 8.97
CA LEU A 148 -2.37 -21.86 8.91
C LEU A 148 -1.58 -20.68 9.48
N ALA A 149 -0.96 -20.86 10.66
CA ALA A 149 -0.14 -19.83 11.27
C ALA A 149 1.08 -19.45 10.40
N ALA A 150 1.75 -20.44 9.82
CA ALA A 150 2.87 -20.23 8.92
C ALA A 150 2.45 -19.54 7.61
N ALA A 151 1.30 -19.92 7.05
CA ALA A 151 0.75 -19.32 5.84
C ALA A 151 0.36 -17.85 6.07
N ARG A 152 -0.36 -17.53 7.16
CA ARG A 152 -0.69 -16.14 7.54
C ARG A 152 0.57 -15.29 7.76
N ALA A 153 1.54 -15.80 8.50
CA ALA A 153 2.82 -15.10 8.69
C ALA A 153 3.63 -14.95 7.38
N LYS A 154 3.40 -15.80 6.38
CA LYS A 154 3.99 -15.65 5.05
C LYS A 154 3.26 -14.56 4.25
N VAL A 155 1.93 -14.51 4.30
CA VAL A 155 1.13 -13.41 3.71
C VAL A 155 1.62 -12.06 4.23
N ASP A 156 1.72 -11.89 5.55
CA ASP A 156 2.18 -10.63 6.16
C ASP A 156 3.57 -10.21 5.66
N ARG A 157 4.50 -11.17 5.54
CA ARG A 157 5.86 -10.90 5.04
C ARG A 157 5.87 -10.53 3.56
N LEU A 158 5.05 -11.18 2.75
CA LEU A 158 4.94 -10.88 1.33
C LEU A 158 4.34 -9.49 1.12
N TYR A 159 3.30 -9.11 1.86
CA TYR A 159 2.76 -7.75 1.83
C TYR A 159 3.78 -6.70 2.26
N ALA A 160 4.52 -6.94 3.35
CA ALA A 160 5.57 -6.03 3.79
C ALA A 160 6.66 -5.86 2.72
N ARG A 161 7.04 -6.94 2.04
CA ARG A 161 8.03 -6.91 0.96
C ARG A 161 7.49 -6.27 -0.32
N TRP A 162 6.23 -6.51 -0.68
CA TRP A 162 5.58 -5.83 -1.80
C TRP A 162 5.53 -4.32 -1.56
N ASN A 163 5.13 -3.90 -0.35
CA ASN A 163 5.18 -2.50 0.07
C ASN A 163 6.60 -1.91 -0.05
N GLU A 164 7.64 -2.61 0.39
CA GLU A 164 9.03 -2.12 0.24
C GLU A 164 9.45 -1.97 -1.23
N LEU A 165 9.17 -2.96 -2.06
CA LEU A 165 9.52 -2.96 -3.49
C LEU A 165 8.78 -1.85 -4.24
N GLU A 166 7.53 -1.60 -3.87
CA GLU A 166 6.74 -0.51 -4.39
C GLU A 166 7.27 0.86 -3.95
N GLU A 167 7.70 1.03 -2.69
CA GLU A 167 8.38 2.25 -2.21
C GLU A 167 9.69 2.51 -2.98
N LEU A 168 10.46 1.46 -3.28
CA LEU A 168 11.66 1.54 -4.09
C LEU A 168 11.33 1.90 -5.55
N ARG A 169 10.22 1.40 -6.09
CA ARG A 169 9.74 1.74 -7.45
C ARG A 169 9.40 3.22 -7.57
N THR A 170 8.73 3.77 -6.56
CA THR A 170 8.30 5.18 -6.54
C THR A 170 9.38 6.14 -6.03
N GLY A 171 10.42 5.61 -5.37
CA GLY A 171 11.60 6.36 -4.92
C GLY A 171 11.46 7.00 -3.54
N LEU A 172 10.49 6.57 -2.73
CA LEU A 172 10.14 7.14 -1.43
C LEU A 172 10.49 6.19 -0.29
N ARG A 173 11.73 6.25 0.24
CA ARG A 173 11.97 5.71 1.61
C ARG A 173 11.44 6.73 2.62
N SER A 174 10.45 6.35 3.42
CA SER A 174 10.13 7.08 4.64
C SER A 174 11.34 7.04 5.57
N SER A 175 11.99 8.19 5.77
CA SER A 175 12.94 8.39 6.87
C SER A 175 12.20 8.42 8.20
#